data_AF-A0A2K3M6D6-F1
#
_entry.id   AF-A0A2K3M6D6-F1
#
_cell.length_a   1.000
_cell.length_b   1.000
_cell.length_c   1.000
_cell.angle_alpha   90.00
_cell.angle_beta   90.00
_cell.angle_gamma   90.00
#
_symmetry.space_group_name_H-M   'P 1'
#
loop_
_entity.id
_entity.type
_entity.pdbx_description
1 polymer ?
#
loop_
_entity_poly.entity_id
_entity_poly.type
_entity_poly.pdbx_seq_one_letter_code
_entity_poly.pdbx_strand_id
1 'polypeptide(L)' 'MDAVKEIQLKFYKDFPPHPQEQVYGFATPSTMKPTQWSYPGGGINQIPGECTVSGDV' A
#
# COMPACT_ATOMS: atom_id res chain seq x y z
N MET A 1 -6.43 12.13 1.85
CA MET A 1 -6.47 10.68 1.56
C MET A 1 -5.19 10.07 2.10
N ASP A 2 -4.93 10.28 3.39
CA ASP A 2 -3.54 10.37 3.88
C ASP A 2 -2.98 9.01 4.27
N ALA A 3 -3.83 8.12 4.78
CA ALA A 3 -3.47 6.73 5.06
C ALA A 3 -3.00 5.98 3.79
N VAL A 4 -3.67 6.18 2.65
CA VAL A 4 -3.29 5.55 1.38
C VAL A 4 -1.94 6.09 0.89
N LYS A 5 -1.68 7.39 1.10
CA LYS A 5 -0.40 8.01 0.75
C LYS A 5 0.76 7.39 1.54
N GLU A 6 0.61 7.22 2.85
CA GLU A 6 1.65 6.59 3.68
C GLU A 6 1.94 5.15 3.28
N ILE A 7 0.89 4.40 2.95
CA ILE A 7 1.02 3.02 2.43
C ILE A 7 1.83 3.01 1.13
N GLN A 8 1.53 3.89 0.17
CA GLN A 8 2.29 3.99 -1.09
C GLN A 8 3.72 4.42 -0.86
N LEU A 9 3.95 5.41 0.02
CA LEU A 9 5.30 5.87 0.35
C LEU A 9 6.14 4.74 0.97
N LYS A 10 5.54 3.89 1.79
CA LYS A 10 6.21 2.70 2.31
C LYS A 10 6.51 1.70 1.19
N PHE A 11 5.55 1.44 0.30
CA PHE A 11 5.77 0.55 -0.84
C PHE A 11 6.94 1.00 -1.71
N TYR A 12 7.05 2.28 -2.08
CA TYR A 12 8.17 2.79 -2.88
C TYR A 12 9.52 2.75 -2.15
N LYS A 13 9.52 2.77 -0.81
CA LYS A 13 10.76 2.59 -0.01
C LYS A 13 11.21 1.13 -0.03
N ASP A 14 10.27 0.21 0.13
CA ASP A 14 10.53 -1.23 0.16
C ASP A 14 10.84 -1.77 -1.25
N PHE A 15 10.22 -1.19 -2.28
CA PHE A 15 10.35 -1.52 -3.70
C PHE A 15 10.73 -0.27 -4.51
N PRO A 16 12.01 0.13 -4.51
CA PRO A 16 12.46 1.28 -5.28
C PRO A 16 12.40 1.02 -6.79
N PRO A 17 12.39 2.08 -7.63
CA PRO A 17 12.38 1.94 -9.08
C PRO A 17 13.53 1.08 -9.59
N HIS A 18 13.23 0.11 -10.45
CA HIS A 18 14.24 -0.78 -11.01
C HIS A 18 14.90 -0.14 -12.24
N PRO A 19 16.25 -0.18 -12.41
CA PRO A 19 16.93 0.44 -13.54
C PRO A 19 16.45 -0.02 -14.93
N GLN A 20 15.92 -1.24 -15.03
CA GLN A 20 15.36 -1.75 -16.28
C GLN A 20 14.01 -1.13 -16.66
N GLU A 21 13.30 -0.48 -15.73
CA GLU A 21 12.05 0.22 -16.04
C GLU A 21 12.26 1.28 -17.12
N GLN A 22 13.42 1.95 -17.09
CA GLN A 22 13.83 2.92 -18.09
C GLN A 22 14.09 2.29 -19.47
N VAL A 23 14.62 1.06 -19.50
CA VAL A 23 14.89 0.31 -20.75
C VAL A 23 13.59 -0.12 -21.42
N TYR A 24 12.60 -0.52 -20.63
CA TYR A 24 11.29 -0.95 -21.13
C TYR A 24 10.30 0.20 -21.33
N GLY A 25 10.68 1.44 -20.98
CA GLY A 25 9.87 2.64 -21.20
C GLY A 25 8.63 2.71 -20.31
N PHE A 26 8.67 2.12 -19.11
CA PHE A 26 7.54 2.25 -18.18
C PHE A 26 7.42 3.70 -17.71
N ALA A 27 6.25 4.31 -17.95
CA ALA A 27 5.98 5.69 -17.58
C ALA A 27 5.81 5.89 -16.06
N THR A 28 5.48 4.81 -15.34
CA THR A 28 5.21 4.81 -13.90
C THR A 28 5.77 3.55 -13.25
N PRO A 29 6.34 3.64 -12.05
CA PRO A 29 6.79 2.47 -11.29
C PRO A 29 5.58 1.63 -10.83
N SER A 30 5.86 0.42 -10.35
CA SER A 30 4.83 -0.44 -9.72
C SER A 30 4.20 0.29 -8.53
N THR A 31 2.91 0.06 -8.26
CA THR A 31 2.19 0.71 -7.15
C THR A 31 1.34 -0.31 -6.42
N MET A 32 1.23 -0.22 -5.09
CA MET A 32 0.39 -1.14 -4.33
C MET A 32 -1.08 -0.70 -4.36
N LYS A 33 -1.99 -1.53 -4.84
CA LYS A 33 -3.44 -1.25 -4.81
C LYS A 33 -4.05 -1.93 -3.59
N PRO A 34 -4.46 -1.19 -2.53
CA PRO A 34 -5.07 -1.81 -1.35
C PRO A 34 -6.46 -2.35 -1.71
N THR A 35 -6.63 -3.67 -1.64
CA THR A 35 -7.89 -4.35 -1.99
C THR A 35 -8.55 -5.02 -0.81
N GLN A 36 -7.79 -5.28 0.24
CA GLN A 36 -8.22 -6.03 1.41
C GLN A 36 -7.79 -5.31 2.68
N TRP A 37 -8.63 -5.42 3.71
CA TRP A 37 -8.31 -4.92 5.03
C TRP A 37 -8.93 -5.83 6.09
N SER A 38 -8.25 -5.94 7.22
CA SER A 38 -8.73 -6.67 8.39
C SER A 38 -8.33 -5.92 9.66
N TYR A 39 -9.05 -6.16 10.74
CA TYR A 39 -8.76 -5.63 12.06
C TYR A 39 -9.06 -6.69 13.11
N PRO A 40 -8.53 -6.58 14.35
CA PRO A 40 -8.65 -7.62 15.37
C PRO A 40 -10.07 -7.95 15.87
N GLY A 41 -11.10 -7.32 15.31
CA GLY A 41 -12.49 -7.39 15.80
C GLY A 41 -12.77 -6.37 16.91
N GLY A 42 -14.02 -6.33 17.36
CA GLY A 42 -14.48 -5.38 18.38
C GLY A 42 -15.98 -5.09 18.26
N GLY A 43 -16.51 -4.33 19.22
CA GLY A 43 -17.86 -3.79 19.12
C GLY A 43 -17.95 -2.67 18.09
N ILE A 44 -19.13 -2.47 17.49
CA ILE A 44 -19.38 -1.36 16.55
C ILE A 44 -19.16 0.03 17.18
N ASN A 45 -19.16 0.09 18.51
CA ASN A 45 -18.94 1.29 19.32
C ASN A 45 -17.47 1.47 19.76
N GLN A 46 -16.54 0.68 19.22
CA GLN A 46 -15.12 0.75 19.56
C GLN A 46 -14.29 1.13 18.34
N ILE A 47 -13.27 1.96 18.56
CA ILE A 47 -12.28 2.28 17.53
C ILE A 47 -11.14 1.24 17.63
N PRO A 48 -10.83 0.50 16.56
CA PRO A 48 -9.71 -0.44 16.56
C PRO A 48 -8.38 0.29 16.76
N GLY A 49 -7.49 -0.25 17.59
CA GLY A 49 -6.14 0.29 17.80
C GLY A 49 -5.19 0.04 16.62
N GLU A 50 -5.46 -0.98 15.82
CA GLU A 50 -4.68 -1.37 14.65
C GLU A 50 -5.55 -2.00 13.55
N CYS A 51 -5.01 -2.02 12.33
CA CYS A 51 -5.57 -2.77 11.22
C CYS A 51 -4.45 -3.24 10.28
N THR A 52 -4.71 -4.30 9.54
CA THR A 52 -3.85 -4.80 8.47
C THR A 52 -4.49 -4.48 7.12
N VAL A 53 -3.71 -3.93 6.19
CA VAL A 53 -4.13 -3.65 4.82
C VAL A 53 -3.26 -4.45 3.87
N SER A 54 -3.87 -5.17 2.95
CA SER A 54 -3.23 -5.97 1.91
C SER A 54 -3.76 -5.62 0.52
N GLY A 55 -2.98 -5.92 -0.51
CA GLY A 55 -3.26 -5.45 -1.85
C GLY A 55 -2.49 -6.18 -2.94
N ASP A 56 -2.81 -5.82 -4.18
CA ASP A 56 -2.11 -6.29 -5.38
C ASP A 56 -0.96 -5.31 -5.72
N VAL A 57 0.04 -5.80 -6.46
CA VAL A 57 1.13 -5.02 -7.06
C VAL A 57 1.07 -5.16 -8.57
#